data_AF-A0AA95MSG7-F1
#
_entry.id   AF-A0AA95MSG7-F1
#
_cell.length_a   1.000
_cell.length_b   1.000
_cell.length_c   1.000
_cell.angle_alpha   90.00
_cell.angle_beta   90.00
_cell.angle_gamma   90.00
#
_symmetry.space_group_name_H-M   'P 1'
#
loop_
_entity.id
_entity.type
_entity.pdbx_description
1 polymer ?
#
loop_
_entity_poly.entity_id
_entity_poly.type
_entity_poly.pdbx_seq_one_letter_code
_entity_poly.pdbx_strand_id
1 'polypeptide(L)' 'MMKLSFSGLKYGERDVELKLMVDVQNDWFEVTHTKEVSQVMNKSTGKYIQVHRNTLKYEVVS' A
#
# COMPACT_ATOMS: atom_id res chain seq x y z
N MET A 1 10.59 13.67 -7.66
CA MET A 1 11.21 12.61 -6.81
C MET A 1 10.31 11.41 -6.95
N MET A 2 10.83 10.24 -7.37
CA MET A 2 9.96 9.12 -7.73
C MET A 2 9.28 8.53 -6.50
N LYS A 3 7.97 8.70 -6.40
CA LYS A 3 7.13 8.12 -5.35
C LYS A 3 6.23 7.05 -5.92
N LEU A 4 5.91 6.05 -5.11
CA LEU A 4 4.84 5.10 -5.40
C LEU A 4 3.66 5.40 -4.50
N SER A 5 2.47 5.42 -5.09
CA SER A 5 1.20 5.55 -4.41
C SER A 5 0.49 4.21 -4.45
N PHE A 6 0.43 3.52 -3.32
CA PHE A 6 -0.37 2.31 -3.15
C PHE A 6 -1.76 2.66 -2.68
N SER A 7 -2.80 2.08 -3.28
CA SER A 7 -4.17 2.21 -2.79
C SER A 7 -4.98 0.92 -2.92
N GLY A 8 -6.10 0.86 -2.22
CA GLY A 8 -7.04 -0.26 -2.29
C GLY A 8 -8.13 -0.15 -1.23
N LEU A 9 -9.13 -1.04 -1.31
CA LEU A 9 -10.24 -1.05 -0.34
C LEU A 9 -9.80 -1.75 0.95
N LYS A 10 -10.04 -1.10 2.09
CA LYS A 10 -9.70 -1.58 3.43
C LYS A 10 -10.26 -2.98 3.65
N TYR A 11 -9.40 -3.88 4.12
CA TYR A 11 -9.87 -5.21 4.49
C TYR A 11 -10.70 -5.15 5.78
N GLY A 12 -11.94 -5.64 5.74
CA GLY A 12 -12.84 -5.70 6.91
C GLY A 12 -13.87 -4.56 7.01
N GLU A 13 -13.77 -3.52 6.18
CA GLU A 13 -14.77 -2.45 6.05
C GLU A 13 -15.16 -2.28 4.59
N ARG A 14 -16.45 -2.02 4.32
CA ARG A 14 -16.91 -1.77 2.95
C ARG A 14 -16.64 -0.32 2.57
N ASP A 15 -16.20 -0.13 1.32
CA ASP A 15 -16.11 1.17 0.64
C ASP A 15 -15.17 2.22 1.26
N VAL A 16 -14.20 1.80 2.07
CA VAL A 16 -13.13 2.67 2.58
C VAL A 16 -11.87 2.45 1.75
N GLU A 17 -11.43 3.46 0.99
CA GLU A 17 -10.16 3.42 0.28
C GLU A 17 -9.01 3.84 1.21
N LEU A 18 -7.96 3.01 1.27
CA LEU A 18 -6.70 3.33 1.94
C LEU A 18 -5.64 3.70 0.92
N LYS A 19 -4.73 4.59 1.32
CA LYS A 19 -3.60 5.03 0.50
C LYS A 19 -2.32 5.10 1.31
N LEU A 20 -1.21 4.63 0.73
CA LEU A 20 0.14 4.77 1.29
C LEU A 20 1.10 5.27 0.21
N MET A 21 1.81 6.36 0.52
CA MET A 21 2.89 6.85 -0.33
C MET A 21 4.24 6.37 0.21
N VAL A 22 5.11 5.95 -0.69
CA VAL A 22 6.50 5.61 -0.39
C VAL A 22 7.42 6.33 -1.38
N ASP A 23 8.56 6.80 -0.88
CA ASP A 23 9.64 7.33 -1.71
C ASP A 23 10.55 6.18 -2.13
N VAL A 24 10.66 5.91 -3.43
CA VAL A 24 11.42 4.74 -3.93
C VAL A 24 12.92 4.85 -3.66
N GLN A 25 13.44 6.08 -3.54
CA GLN A 25 14.86 6.30 -3.34
C GLN A 25 15.25 6.31 -1.86
N ASN A 26 14.31 6.65 -0.98
CA ASN A 26 14.59 6.90 0.44
C ASN A 26 13.92 5.90 1.38
N ASP A 27 12.85 5.22 0.95
CA ASP A 27 12.09 4.30 1.79
C ASP A 27 12.35 2.83 1.46
N TRP A 28 12.47 2.03 2.52
CA TRP A 28 12.32 0.59 2.40
C TRP A 28 10.85 0.23 2.57
N PHE A 29 10.26 -0.46 1.60
CA PHE A 29 8.89 -0.94 1.70
C PHE A 29 8.81 -2.43 1.40
N GLU A 30 7.80 -3.07 1.98
CA GLU A 30 7.49 -4.48 1.76
C GLU A 30 6.02 -4.64 1.39
N VAL A 31 5.76 -5.52 0.44
CA VAL A 31 4.42 -5.89 0.01
C VAL A 31 4.23 -7.37 0.28
N THR A 32 3.25 -7.71 1.12
CA THR A 32 2.94 -9.08 1.51
C THR A 32 1.52 -9.44 1.08
N HIS A 33 1.36 -10.64 0.56
CA HIS A 33 0.09 -11.12 0.01
C HIS A 33 -0.35 -12.44 0.65
N THR A 34 -1.64 -12.52 0.97
CA THR A 34 -2.35 -13.77 1.26
C THR A 34 -3.42 -14.00 0.19
N LYS A 35 -4.27 -15.02 0.38
CA LYS A 35 -5.40 -15.30 -0.53
C LYS A 35 -6.40 -14.14 -0.60
N GLU A 36 -6.62 -13.43 0.50
CA GLU A 36 -7.70 -12.45 0.64
C GLU A 36 -7.19 -11.02 0.87
N VAL A 37 -5.94 -10.90 1.34
CA VAL A 37 -5.39 -9.63 1.84
C VAL A 37 -4.10 -9.29 1.11
N SER A 38 -3.88 -8.00 0.89
CA SER A 38 -2.55 -7.43 0.64
C SER A 38 -2.22 -6.40 1.69
N GLN A 39 -0.99 -6.48 2.21
CA GLN A 39 -0.44 -5.49 3.10
C GLN A 39 0.74 -4.80 2.44
N VAL A 40 0.78 -3.47 2.50
CA VAL A 40 1.95 -2.68 2.12
C VAL A 40 2.45 -1.97 3.35
N MET A 41 3.72 -2.16 3.69
CA MET A 41 4.36 -1.54 4.85
C MET A 41 5.57 -0.73 4.40
N ASN A 42 5.59 0.55 4.73
CA ASN A 42 6.79 1.38 4.68
C ASN A 42 7.58 1.13 5.98
N LYS A 43 8.69 0.39 5.88
CA LYS A 43 9.53 0.02 7.02
C LYS A 43 10.30 1.21 7.59
N SER A 44 10.59 2.21 6.76
CA SER A 44 11.26 3.45 7.21
C SER A 44 10.39 4.29 8.14
N THR A 45 9.07 4.32 7.91
CA THR A 45 8.12 5.13 8.70
C THR A 45 7.24 4.32 9.66
N GLY A 46 7.21 3.00 9.52
CA GLY A 46 6.31 2.11 10.26
C GLY A 46 4.84 2.15 9.81
N LYS A 47 4.51 2.98 8.80
CA LYS A 47 3.14 3.08 8.26
C LYS A 47 2.81 1.90 7.36
N TYR A 48 1.57 1.42 7.42
CA TYR A 48 1.10 0.35 6.56
C TYR A 48 -0.37 0.54 6.16
N ILE A 49 -0.75 -0.10 5.07
CA ILE A 49 -2.15 -0.31 4.67
C ILE A 49 -2.43 -1.80 4.51
N GLN A 50 -3.65 -2.21 4.83
CA GLN A 50 -4.14 -3.56 4.63
C GLN A 50 -5.45 -3.52 3.83
N VAL A 51 -5.42 -4.09 2.63
CA VAL A 51 -6.49 -3.99 1.64
C VAL A 51 -6.91 -5.36 1.11
N HIS A 52 -8.09 -5.45 0.51
CA HIS A 52 -8.52 -6.64 -0.23
C HIS A 52 -7.54 -6.95 -1.36
N ARG A 53 -7.14 -8.22 -1.49
CA ARG A 53 -6.09 -8.69 -2.42
C ARG A 53 -6.32 -8.23 -3.86
N ASN A 54 -7.55 -8.30 -4.34
CA ASN A 54 -7.94 -7.94 -5.69
C ASN A 54 -8.15 -6.42 -5.91
N THR A 55 -7.95 -5.60 -4.87
CA THR A 55 -8.13 -4.14 -4.95
C THR A 55 -6.83 -3.35 -4.87
N LEU A 56 -5.71 -4.00 -4.51
CA LEU A 56 -4.42 -3.32 -4.42
C LEU A 56 -3.99 -2.82 -5.80
N LYS A 57 -3.73 -1.52 -5.88
CA LYS A 57 -3.15 -0.84 -7.04
C LYS A 57 -1.92 -0.06 -6.60
N TYR A 58 -1.02 0.19 -7.54
CA TYR A 58 0.08 1.13 -7.36
C TYR A 58 0.22 2.03 -8.57
N GLU A 59 0.61 3.28 -8.33
CA GLU A 59 0.85 4.28 -9.37
C GLU A 59 2.18 4.98 -9.10
N VAL A 60 2.92 5.28 -10.16
CA VAL A 60 4.13 6.11 -10.07
C VAL A 60 3.68 7.58 -10.04
N VAL A 61 4.11 8.31 -9.02
CA VAL A 61 3.86 9.75 -8.83
C VAL A 61 5.18 10.51 -8.88
N SER A 62 5.21 11.60 -9.64
CA SER A 62 6.41 12.44 -9.88
C SER A 62 6.69 13.44 -8.76
#